data_AF-A0AAW9R8X8-F1
#
_entry.id   AF-A0AAW9R8X8-F1
#
_cell.length_a   1.000
_cell.length_b   1.000
_cell.length_c   1.000
_cell.angle_alpha   90.00
_cell.angle_beta   90.00
_cell.angle_gamma   90.00
#
_symmetry.space_group_name_H-M   'P 1'
#
loop_
_entity.id
_entity.type
_entity.pdbx_description
1 polymer ?
#
loop_
_entity_poly.entity_id
_entity_poly.type
_entity_poly.pdbx_seq_one_letter_code
_entity_poly.pdbx_strand_id
1 'polypeptide(L)'
;MNETHYTILFWLSMVIAQAGAFVIFKDLADISQWVVQSSRRFTMAVWYHRKLIGAVSITALLIAVLAWVRQPGVCHGALLGALIFLFVFQFVSGMFNPKWMFRSQQHAARFVSVQEAPDYFARSLDRAHFGPESYANVDDIEVLVLETDNGAVAYSDYYLLQPHVVQGDTIDGEEVIMTYCGLTNLGIAYSPRIGERELDLTVMTQLKNNLVLFDRNSGEPIQQLWGRMEGDPTCTTMREWPTYRMPFRSFRALYPEGRVFVNEIAEWGRNPVLAAWDRLVRHGMMLWGVGLNWIQNEKPAFPTIEYTDRRLPMKELVYAISVADDHVVYSRDFIIAQGGLINVTIGGRPVVVYYDPEYDSVAAFFNTSGGPVEQVDLFGRLPDGTRLERVNTLKSRIFWFIYVEFYPGTDVNRVN
;
A
#
# COMPACT_ATOMS: atom_id res chain seq x y z
N MET A 1 38.44 -20.30 -31.21
CA MET A 1 37.90 -18.97 -31.55
C MET A 1 39.05 -17.99 -31.64
N ASN A 2 39.10 -17.16 -32.67
CA ASN A 2 40.08 -16.05 -32.72
C ASN A 2 39.62 -14.91 -31.80
N GLU A 3 40.49 -13.93 -31.55
CA GLU A 3 40.23 -12.79 -30.67
C GLU A 3 38.94 -12.04 -31.04
N THR A 4 38.68 -11.82 -32.32
CA THR A 4 37.46 -11.19 -32.82
C THR A 4 36.19 -11.92 -32.39
N HIS A 5 36.20 -13.26 -32.42
CA HIS A 5 35.03 -14.04 -31.97
C HIS A 5 34.81 -13.92 -30.46
N TYR A 6 35.87 -13.87 -29.64
CA TYR A 6 35.73 -13.66 -28.20
C TYR A 6 35.19 -12.26 -27.88
N THR A 7 35.66 -11.24 -28.60
CA THR A 7 35.15 -9.87 -28.45
C THR A 7 33.66 -9.79 -28.78
N ILE A 8 33.23 -10.39 -29.90
CA ILE A 8 31.81 -10.43 -30.29
C ILE A 8 30.98 -11.18 -29.25
N LEU A 9 31.43 -12.37 -28.83
CA LEU A 9 30.72 -13.18 -27.83
C LEU A 9 30.58 -12.44 -26.50
N PHE A 10 31.66 -11.80 -26.03
CA PHE A 10 31.67 -11.02 -24.79
C PHE A 10 30.64 -9.90 -24.85
N TRP A 11 30.71 -9.02 -25.85
CA TRP A 11 29.86 -7.84 -25.91
C TRP A 11 28.40 -8.17 -26.18
N LEU A 12 28.10 -9.14 -27.05
CA LEU A 12 26.72 -9.58 -27.26
C LEU A 12 26.12 -10.17 -25.97
N SER A 13 26.86 -11.04 -25.28
CA SER A 13 26.36 -11.65 -24.05
C SER A 13 26.22 -10.62 -22.92
N MET A 14 27.15 -9.65 -22.84
CA MET A 14 27.07 -8.56 -21.87
C MET A 14 25.86 -7.65 -22.15
N VAL A 15 25.57 -7.31 -23.41
CA VAL A 15 24.39 -6.52 -23.78
C VAL A 15 23.10 -7.25 -23.38
N ILE A 16 23.00 -8.55 -23.67
CA ILE A 16 21.83 -9.36 -23.28
C ILE A 16 21.66 -9.39 -21.75
N ALA A 17 22.77 -9.56 -21.02
CA ALA A 17 22.76 -9.56 -19.57
C ALA A 17 22.23 -8.23 -19.01
N GLN A 18 22.82 -7.10 -19.44
CA GLN A 18 22.43 -5.77 -18.99
C GLN A 18 20.99 -5.43 -19.40
N ALA A 19 20.58 -5.75 -20.63
CA ALA A 19 19.24 -5.44 -21.12
C ALA A 19 18.15 -6.14 -20.29
N GLY A 20 18.31 -7.44 -19.98
CA GLY A 20 17.31 -8.14 -19.18
C GLY A 20 17.34 -7.74 -17.70
N ALA A 21 18.51 -7.46 -17.11
CA ALA A 21 18.61 -6.89 -15.77
C ALA A 21 17.95 -5.50 -15.70
N PHE A 22 18.15 -4.67 -16.72
CA PHE A 22 17.54 -3.35 -16.82
C PHE A 22 16.02 -3.43 -16.94
N VAL A 23 15.49 -4.32 -17.78
CA VAL A 23 14.04 -4.52 -17.89
C VAL A 23 13.43 -4.93 -16.55
N ILE A 24 14.06 -5.86 -15.83
CA ILE A 24 13.61 -6.27 -14.50
C ILE A 24 13.65 -5.09 -13.51
N PHE A 25 14.76 -4.35 -13.47
CA PHE A 25 14.90 -3.18 -12.60
C PHE A 25 13.86 -2.09 -12.91
N LYS A 26 13.72 -1.74 -14.18
CA LYS A 26 12.86 -0.65 -14.68
C LYS A 26 11.37 -0.91 -14.41
N ASP A 27 10.94 -2.16 -14.36
CA ASP A 27 9.52 -2.49 -14.18
C ASP A 27 9.16 -2.94 -12.77
N LEU A 28 10.10 -3.57 -12.06
CA LEU A 28 9.81 -4.18 -10.76
C LEU A 28 10.43 -3.43 -9.58
N ALA A 29 11.37 -2.50 -9.82
CA ALA A 29 11.88 -1.62 -8.77
C ALA A 29 11.17 -0.27 -8.80
N ASP A 30 10.53 0.11 -7.69
CA ASP A 30 9.73 1.35 -7.59
C ASP A 30 10.50 2.60 -8.00
N ILE A 31 11.77 2.72 -7.60
CA ILE A 31 12.62 3.91 -7.81
C ILE A 31 12.73 4.26 -9.30
N SER A 32 12.73 3.26 -10.17
CA SER A 32 12.88 3.47 -11.61
C SER A 32 11.69 4.20 -12.25
N GLN A 33 10.49 4.09 -11.65
CA GLN A 33 9.26 4.68 -12.19
C GLN A 33 9.22 6.21 -12.10
N TRP A 34 10.11 6.84 -11.32
CA TRP A 34 10.32 8.29 -11.35
C TRP A 34 10.86 8.79 -12.69
N VAL A 35 11.64 7.95 -13.38
CA VAL A 35 12.37 8.32 -14.59
C VAL A 35 11.78 7.64 -15.81
N VAL A 36 11.39 6.38 -15.69
CA VAL A 36 10.86 5.59 -16.80
C VAL A 36 9.55 4.94 -16.42
N GLN A 37 8.46 5.40 -17.04
CA GLN A 37 7.13 4.81 -16.82
C GLN A 37 6.95 3.56 -17.69
N SER A 38 6.20 2.61 -17.15
CA SER A 38 5.74 1.42 -17.87
C SER A 38 4.23 1.34 -17.88
N SER A 39 3.67 0.85 -18.98
CA SER A 39 2.28 0.46 -18.99
C SER A 39 2.06 -0.73 -18.05
N ARG A 40 0.88 -0.79 -17.41
CA ARG A 40 0.46 -1.93 -16.57
C ARG A 40 0.69 -3.27 -17.28
N ARG A 41 0.26 -3.37 -18.54
CA ARG A 41 0.40 -4.58 -19.37
C ARG A 41 1.87 -5.02 -19.49
N PHE A 42 2.78 -4.09 -19.72
CA PHE A 42 4.20 -4.41 -19.85
C PHE A 42 4.80 -4.83 -18.51
N THR A 43 4.50 -4.12 -17.42
CA THR A 43 4.96 -4.50 -16.07
C THR A 43 4.47 -5.89 -15.68
N MET A 44 3.21 -6.23 -15.96
CA MET A 44 2.69 -7.58 -15.73
C MET A 44 3.38 -8.63 -16.59
N ALA A 45 3.63 -8.34 -17.88
CA ALA A 45 4.38 -9.25 -18.75
C ALA A 45 5.80 -9.51 -18.20
N VAL A 46 6.52 -8.46 -17.79
CA VAL A 46 7.84 -8.58 -17.15
C VAL A 46 7.73 -9.40 -15.87
N TRP A 47 6.73 -9.14 -15.02
CA TRP A 47 6.52 -9.92 -13.81
C TRP A 47 6.34 -11.39 -14.13
N TYR A 48 5.38 -11.79 -14.96
CA TYR A 48 5.14 -13.20 -15.30
C TYR A 48 6.36 -13.89 -15.93
N HIS A 49 7.19 -13.15 -16.67
CA HIS A 49 8.36 -13.69 -17.37
C HIS A 49 9.68 -13.47 -16.62
N ARG A 50 9.66 -12.84 -15.44
CA ARG A 50 10.86 -12.38 -14.70
C ARG A 50 11.87 -13.50 -14.43
N LYS A 51 11.40 -14.71 -14.15
CA LYS A 51 12.27 -15.88 -13.91
C LYS A 51 13.02 -16.29 -15.19
N LEU A 52 12.35 -16.29 -16.34
CA LEU A 52 12.96 -16.61 -17.63
C LEU A 52 13.93 -15.49 -18.06
N ILE A 53 13.49 -14.23 -18.01
CA ILE A 53 14.34 -13.06 -18.29
C ILE A 53 15.59 -13.13 -17.42
N GLY A 54 15.42 -13.36 -16.12
CA GLY A 54 16.53 -13.47 -15.19
C GLY A 54 17.47 -14.63 -15.47
N ALA A 55 16.95 -15.81 -15.80
CA ALA A 55 17.77 -16.97 -16.17
C ALA A 55 18.60 -16.70 -17.43
N VAL A 56 18.01 -16.08 -18.45
CA VAL A 56 18.71 -15.67 -19.68
C VAL A 56 19.79 -14.63 -19.36
N SER A 57 19.45 -13.61 -18.57
CA SER A 57 20.38 -12.54 -18.17
C SER A 57 21.58 -13.05 -17.37
N ILE A 58 21.35 -13.92 -16.39
CA ILE A 58 22.44 -14.54 -15.60
C ILE A 58 23.31 -15.41 -16.50
N THR A 59 22.71 -16.24 -17.35
CA THR A 59 23.45 -17.12 -18.26
C THR A 59 24.31 -16.30 -19.23
N ALA A 60 23.76 -15.22 -19.79
CA ALA A 60 24.50 -14.31 -20.66
C ALA A 60 25.66 -13.62 -19.93
N LEU A 61 25.47 -13.22 -18.66
CA LEU A 61 26.57 -12.69 -17.85
C LEU A 61 27.68 -13.73 -17.64
N LEU A 62 27.32 -14.97 -17.32
CA LEU A 62 28.29 -16.05 -17.15
C LEU A 62 29.07 -16.33 -18.44
N ILE A 63 28.41 -16.32 -19.59
CA ILE A 63 29.07 -16.47 -20.90
C ILE A 63 30.05 -15.30 -21.14
N ALA A 64 29.66 -14.06 -20.84
CA ALA A 64 30.53 -12.90 -20.97
C ALA A 64 31.77 -13.02 -20.06
N VAL A 65 31.58 -13.39 -18.79
CA VAL A 65 32.70 -13.59 -17.85
C VAL A 65 33.61 -14.73 -18.31
N LEU A 66 33.06 -15.85 -18.78
CA LEU A 66 33.86 -16.96 -19.32
C LEU A 66 34.65 -16.54 -20.57
N ALA A 67 34.05 -15.78 -21.49
CA ALA A 67 34.75 -15.25 -22.66
C ALA A 67 35.92 -14.34 -22.25
N TRP A 68 35.73 -13.49 -21.23
CA TRP A 68 36.77 -12.64 -20.69
C TRP A 68 37.90 -13.43 -20.01
N VAL A 69 37.58 -14.46 -19.20
CA VAL A 69 38.61 -15.32 -18.57
C VAL A 69 39.47 -16.02 -19.62
N ARG A 70 38.89 -16.38 -20.78
CA ARG A 70 39.62 -17.03 -21.87
C ARG A 70 40.43 -16.06 -22.72
N GLN A 71 40.00 -14.80 -22.83
CA GLN A 71 40.71 -13.75 -23.56
C GLN A 71 40.59 -12.41 -22.80
N PRO A 72 41.43 -12.15 -21.79
CA PRO A 72 41.32 -10.94 -20.96
C PRO A 72 41.46 -9.62 -21.73
N GLY A 73 42.05 -9.65 -22.93
CA GLY A 73 42.19 -8.49 -23.81
C GLY A 73 40.88 -7.94 -24.38
N VAL A 74 39.75 -8.68 -24.31
CA VAL A 74 38.46 -8.22 -24.87
C VAL A 74 37.85 -7.03 -24.11
N CYS A 75 38.16 -6.88 -22.82
CA CYS A 75 37.63 -5.83 -21.97
C CYS A 75 38.56 -5.58 -20.77
N HIS A 76 38.80 -4.32 -20.43
CA HIS A 76 39.61 -3.97 -19.27
C HIS A 76 38.94 -4.45 -17.96
N GLY A 77 39.71 -5.02 -17.04
CA GLY A 77 39.16 -5.63 -15.81
C GLY A 77 38.32 -4.69 -14.94
N ALA A 78 38.71 -3.41 -14.86
CA ALA A 78 37.92 -2.39 -14.14
C ALA A 78 36.53 -2.16 -14.77
N LEU A 79 36.46 -2.15 -16.11
CA LEU A 79 35.19 -2.00 -16.82
C LEU A 79 34.32 -3.25 -16.64
N LEU A 80 34.90 -4.45 -16.69
CA LEU A 80 34.19 -5.68 -16.36
C LEU A 80 33.59 -5.63 -14.95
N GLY A 81 34.38 -5.21 -13.95
CA GLY A 81 33.90 -5.06 -12.57
C GLY A 81 32.71 -4.09 -12.47
N ALA A 82 32.80 -2.95 -13.14
CA ALA A 82 31.70 -1.98 -13.19
C ALA A 82 30.43 -2.54 -13.86
N LEU A 83 30.58 -3.29 -14.96
CA LEU A 83 29.47 -3.93 -15.66
C LEU A 83 28.81 -5.02 -14.79
N ILE A 84 29.60 -5.86 -14.12
CA ILE A 84 29.08 -6.87 -13.19
C ILE A 84 28.34 -6.19 -12.03
N PHE A 85 28.91 -5.13 -11.46
CA PHE A 85 28.26 -4.37 -10.40
C PHE A 85 26.92 -3.79 -10.87
N LEU A 86 26.89 -3.15 -12.03
CA LEU A 86 25.67 -2.57 -12.61
C LEU A 86 24.59 -3.64 -12.82
N PHE A 87 24.97 -4.80 -13.36
CA PHE A 87 24.08 -5.93 -13.53
C PHE A 87 23.50 -6.39 -12.19
N VAL A 88 24.37 -6.64 -11.20
CA VAL A 88 23.97 -7.16 -9.89
C VAL A 88 23.04 -6.16 -9.19
N PHE A 89 23.39 -4.87 -9.23
CA PHE A 89 22.56 -3.80 -8.67
C PHE A 89 21.15 -3.80 -9.28
N GLN A 90 21.05 -3.75 -10.62
CA GLN A 90 19.76 -3.73 -11.31
C GLN A 90 18.95 -5.01 -11.05
N PHE A 91 19.61 -6.16 -11.21
CA PHE A 91 18.97 -7.47 -11.04
C PHE A 91 18.44 -7.68 -9.62
N VAL A 92 19.25 -7.41 -8.59
CA VAL A 92 18.85 -7.56 -7.19
C VAL A 92 17.78 -6.55 -6.82
N SER A 93 17.92 -5.30 -7.28
CA SER A 93 16.96 -4.23 -7.03
C SER A 93 15.56 -4.55 -7.58
N GLY A 94 15.46 -5.12 -8.79
CA GLY A 94 14.16 -5.52 -9.33
C GLY A 94 13.64 -6.87 -8.83
N MET A 95 14.50 -7.88 -8.62
CA MET A 95 14.04 -9.25 -8.27
C MET A 95 13.71 -9.45 -6.80
N PHE A 96 14.44 -8.80 -5.89
CA PHE A 96 14.44 -9.16 -4.48
C PHE A 96 14.19 -7.98 -3.53
N ASN A 97 14.59 -6.78 -3.91
CA ASN A 97 14.64 -5.63 -3.00
C ASN A 97 13.28 -5.29 -2.36
N PRO A 98 12.12 -5.26 -3.07
CA PRO A 98 10.83 -5.02 -2.40
C PRO A 98 10.57 -5.99 -1.24
N LYS A 99 10.89 -7.27 -1.40
CA LYS A 99 10.70 -8.28 -0.35
C LYS A 99 11.58 -8.00 0.87
N TRP A 100 12.84 -7.65 0.65
CA TRP A 100 13.81 -7.35 1.71
C TRP A 100 13.55 -6.01 2.40
N MET A 101 13.05 -5.03 1.66
CA MET A 101 12.68 -3.73 2.19
C MET A 101 11.48 -3.85 3.12
N PHE A 102 10.39 -4.49 2.68
CA PHE A 102 9.13 -4.42 3.41
C PHE A 102 8.99 -5.49 4.50
N ARG A 103 9.43 -6.74 4.28
CA ARG A 103 9.35 -7.83 5.28
C ARG A 103 7.94 -7.96 5.89
N SER A 104 6.97 -8.28 5.04
CA SER A 104 5.54 -8.47 5.41
C SER A 104 5.37 -9.32 6.67
N GLN A 105 4.50 -8.85 7.58
CA GLN A 105 4.19 -9.43 8.88
C GLN A 105 2.77 -10.02 8.90
N GLN A 106 2.36 -10.66 7.81
CA GLN A 106 1.02 -11.23 7.66
C GLN A 106 0.69 -12.25 8.77
N HIS A 107 1.62 -13.14 9.10
CA HIS A 107 1.39 -14.24 10.06
C HIS A 107 2.03 -14.02 11.44
N ALA A 108 2.79 -12.93 11.61
CA ALA A 108 3.50 -12.65 12.85
C ALA A 108 3.73 -11.15 12.99
N ALA A 109 2.84 -10.48 13.71
CA ALA A 109 2.96 -9.09 14.08
C ALA A 109 3.10 -8.91 15.59
N ARG A 110 3.77 -7.84 16.01
CA ARG A 110 3.88 -7.49 17.43
C ARG A 110 2.82 -6.45 17.79
N PHE A 111 2.04 -6.77 18.81
CA PHE A 111 1.06 -5.86 19.39
C PHE A 111 1.42 -5.55 20.84
N VAL A 112 1.05 -4.36 21.28
CA VAL A 112 1.13 -3.90 22.68
C VAL A 112 -0.23 -3.41 23.14
N SER A 113 -0.41 -3.26 24.45
CA SER A 113 -1.64 -2.68 25.00
C SER A 113 -1.77 -1.19 24.65
N VAL A 114 -2.99 -0.66 24.74
CA VAL A 114 -3.23 0.79 24.58
C VAL A 114 -2.46 1.62 25.60
N GLN A 115 -2.24 1.10 26.81
CA GLN A 115 -1.52 1.77 27.88
C GLN A 115 -0.02 1.87 27.59
N GLU A 116 0.57 0.87 26.94
CA GLU A 116 2.00 0.84 26.57
C GLU A 116 2.29 1.60 25.27
N ALA A 117 1.32 1.68 24.34
CA ALA A 117 1.51 2.28 23.02
C ALA A 117 2.10 3.71 23.01
N PRO A 118 1.75 4.64 23.94
CA PRO A 118 2.36 5.97 24.02
C PRO A 118 3.89 5.96 24.05
N ASP A 119 4.53 5.03 24.76
CA ASP A 119 5.99 4.95 24.85
C ASP A 119 6.63 4.62 23.50
N TYR A 120 5.97 3.78 22.70
CA TYR A 120 6.41 3.42 21.36
C TYR A 120 6.19 4.57 20.39
N PHE A 121 5.01 5.19 20.44
CA PHE A 121 4.65 6.32 19.59
C PHE A 121 5.54 7.53 19.84
N ALA A 122 5.90 7.82 21.09
CA ALA A 122 6.81 8.91 21.46
C ALA A 122 8.18 8.78 20.77
N ARG A 123 8.68 7.54 20.59
CA ARG A 123 9.96 7.27 19.90
C ARG A 123 9.93 7.51 18.39
N SER A 124 8.73 7.63 17.81
CA SER A 124 8.52 7.86 16.38
C SER A 124 7.77 9.15 16.07
N LEU A 125 7.37 9.94 17.08
CA LEU A 125 6.49 11.09 16.92
C LEU A 125 7.04 12.09 15.89
N ASP A 126 8.34 12.39 15.97
CA ASP A 126 9.07 13.28 15.06
C ASP A 126 9.03 12.85 13.58
N ARG A 127 8.74 11.57 13.33
CA ARG A 127 8.69 10.96 12.00
C ARG A 127 7.31 10.45 11.60
N ALA A 128 6.35 10.49 12.52
CA ALA A 128 5.02 9.95 12.31
C ALA A 128 4.08 10.97 11.65
N HIS A 129 4.46 12.24 11.54
CA HIS A 129 3.65 13.27 10.90
C HIS A 129 3.53 13.02 9.38
N PHE A 130 2.36 12.57 8.96
CA PHE A 130 1.98 12.49 7.54
C PHE A 130 1.13 13.71 7.20
N GLY A 131 1.61 14.54 6.26
CA GLY A 131 0.86 15.72 5.84
C GLY A 131 1.39 17.05 6.37
N PRO A 132 0.65 18.14 6.11
CA PRO A 132 1.04 19.47 6.55
C PRO A 132 0.88 19.66 8.06
N GLU A 133 0.16 18.76 8.73
CA GLU A 133 -0.08 18.81 10.17
C GLU A 133 1.08 18.14 10.92
N SER A 134 1.72 18.89 11.81
CA SER A 134 2.57 18.30 12.84
C SER A 134 1.66 17.86 13.99
N TYR A 135 1.68 16.57 14.32
CA TYR A 135 1.07 16.06 15.55
C TYR A 135 1.76 16.74 16.74
N ALA A 136 0.99 17.31 17.66
CA ALA A 136 1.56 18.00 18.81
C ALA A 136 2.06 17.00 19.86
N ASN A 137 1.41 15.84 19.94
CA ASN A 137 1.77 14.75 20.83
C ASN A 137 1.29 13.38 20.26
N VAL A 138 1.53 12.29 20.99
CA VAL A 138 1.22 10.92 20.56
C VAL A 138 -0.27 10.66 20.36
N ASP A 139 -1.14 11.41 21.04
CA ASP A 139 -2.59 11.24 20.96
C ASP A 139 -3.18 11.75 19.65
N ASP A 140 -2.44 12.60 18.94
CA ASP A 140 -2.82 13.14 17.63
C ASP A 140 -2.43 12.22 16.47
N ILE A 141 -1.66 11.14 16.73
CA ILE A 141 -1.24 10.20 15.70
C ILE A 141 -2.48 9.50 15.14
N GLU A 142 -2.62 9.54 13.82
CA GLU A 142 -3.67 8.82 13.10
C GLU A 142 -3.45 7.31 13.16
N VAL A 143 -4.53 6.58 13.43
CA VAL A 143 -4.56 5.14 13.42
C VAL A 143 -5.72 4.62 12.58
N LEU A 144 -5.43 3.57 11.82
CA LEU A 144 -6.43 2.71 11.22
C LEU A 144 -6.90 1.71 12.28
N VAL A 145 -8.20 1.55 12.43
CA VAL A 145 -8.79 0.68 13.45
C VAL A 145 -9.57 -0.44 12.78
N LEU A 146 -9.26 -1.66 13.19
CA LEU A 146 -9.96 -2.88 12.81
C LEU A 146 -10.63 -3.46 14.06
N GLU A 147 -11.96 -3.60 14.05
CA GLU A 147 -12.66 -4.36 15.09
C GLU A 147 -12.66 -5.86 14.72
N THR A 148 -12.32 -6.70 15.68
CA THR A 148 -12.13 -8.14 15.49
C THR A 148 -12.91 -8.96 16.52
N ASP A 149 -12.97 -10.27 16.33
CA ASP A 149 -13.57 -11.21 17.29
C ASP A 149 -12.90 -11.12 18.68
N ASN A 150 -11.64 -10.68 18.72
CA ASN A 150 -10.81 -10.56 19.93
C ASN A 150 -10.60 -9.11 20.39
N GLY A 151 -11.49 -8.18 19.98
CA GLY A 151 -11.40 -6.76 20.30
C GLY A 151 -10.80 -5.91 19.19
N ALA A 152 -10.59 -4.62 19.44
CA ALA A 152 -10.10 -3.70 18.40
C ALA A 152 -8.57 -3.64 18.33
N VAL A 153 -8.06 -3.50 17.12
CA VAL A 153 -6.64 -3.36 16.82
C VAL A 153 -6.39 -2.07 16.05
N ALA A 154 -5.43 -1.28 16.52
CA ALA A 154 -5.00 -0.05 15.88
C ALA A 154 -3.66 -0.20 15.18
N TYR A 155 -3.53 0.45 14.03
CA TYR A 155 -2.33 0.48 13.20
C TYR A 155 -2.00 1.92 12.83
N SER A 156 -0.84 2.43 13.27
CA SER A 156 -0.40 3.76 12.84
C SER A 156 0.21 3.69 11.43
N ASP A 157 -0.01 4.74 10.65
CA ASP A 157 0.52 4.89 9.29
C ASP A 157 2.05 4.69 9.26
N TYR A 158 2.75 5.20 10.29
CA TYR A 158 4.21 5.10 10.40
C TYR A 158 4.72 3.68 10.55
N TYR A 159 4.08 2.86 11.38
CA TYR A 159 4.46 1.46 11.49
C TYR A 159 4.00 0.65 10.29
N LEU A 160 2.94 1.06 9.59
CA LEU A 160 2.49 0.40 8.38
C LEU A 160 3.35 0.69 7.13
N LEU A 161 4.09 1.81 7.07
CA LEU A 161 5.04 2.11 5.97
C LEU A 161 6.07 1.01 5.73
N GLN A 162 6.33 0.21 6.73
CA GLN A 162 7.11 -1.00 6.64
C GLN A 162 6.53 -1.88 7.73
N PRO A 163 5.63 -2.83 7.41
CA PRO A 163 5.83 -3.74 6.30
C PRO A 163 4.74 -3.78 5.21
N HIS A 164 3.80 -2.83 5.20
CA HIS A 164 2.62 -2.72 4.30
C HIS A 164 1.57 -3.82 4.40
N VAL A 165 1.92 -5.02 4.88
CA VAL A 165 1.01 -6.14 5.13
C VAL A 165 1.28 -6.65 6.53
N VAL A 166 0.27 -6.55 7.40
CA VAL A 166 0.36 -6.88 8.82
C VAL A 166 -0.81 -7.77 9.20
N GLN A 167 -0.58 -8.71 10.10
CA GLN A 167 -1.63 -9.48 10.76
C GLN A 167 -2.76 -8.58 11.29
N GLY A 168 -4.00 -8.95 11.01
CA GLY A 168 -5.20 -8.41 11.62
C GLY A 168 -5.51 -9.13 12.93
N ASP A 169 -6.53 -9.95 12.83
CA ASP A 169 -6.91 -11.05 13.73
C ASP A 169 -7.95 -11.87 12.95
N THR A 170 -9.00 -12.35 13.59
CA THR A 170 -10.14 -13.01 12.99
C THR A 170 -11.40 -12.15 13.08
N ILE A 171 -12.23 -12.18 12.03
CA ILE A 171 -13.57 -11.60 12.03
C ILE A 171 -14.52 -12.65 11.49
N ASP A 172 -15.58 -12.97 12.25
CA ASP A 172 -16.48 -14.09 11.94
C ASP A 172 -15.71 -15.42 11.74
N GLY A 173 -14.60 -15.61 12.46
CA GLY A 173 -13.70 -16.76 12.33
C GLY A 173 -12.83 -16.78 11.06
N GLU A 174 -12.88 -15.76 10.21
CA GLU A 174 -12.05 -15.62 9.02
C GLU A 174 -10.77 -14.82 9.32
N GLU A 175 -9.60 -15.27 8.84
CA GLU A 175 -8.35 -14.50 8.97
C GLU A 175 -8.48 -13.16 8.24
N VAL A 176 -8.04 -12.10 8.89
CA VAL A 176 -7.99 -10.74 8.34
C VAL A 176 -6.59 -10.18 8.47
N ILE A 177 -6.17 -9.42 7.47
CA ILE A 177 -4.89 -8.71 7.43
C ILE A 177 -5.15 -7.21 7.20
N MET A 178 -4.29 -6.37 7.76
CA MET A 178 -4.24 -4.95 7.43
C MET A 178 -3.22 -4.70 6.33
N THR A 179 -3.67 -4.12 5.21
CA THR A 179 -2.79 -3.64 4.14
C THR A 179 -2.71 -2.12 4.17
N TYR A 180 -1.56 -1.55 3.82
CA TYR A 180 -1.39 -0.10 3.79
C TYR A 180 -0.49 0.38 2.64
N CYS A 181 -0.93 1.44 1.96
CA CYS A 181 -0.11 2.17 1.01
C CYS A 181 0.04 3.62 1.45
N GLY A 182 1.25 4.00 1.84
CA GLY A 182 1.57 5.37 2.26
C GLY A 182 1.40 6.40 1.14
N LEU A 183 1.62 6.02 -0.13
CA LEU A 183 1.41 6.93 -1.27
C LEU A 183 -0.08 7.26 -1.45
N THR A 184 -0.95 6.28 -1.22
CA THR A 184 -2.40 6.44 -1.34
C THR A 184 -3.04 7.01 -0.07
N ASN A 185 -2.30 7.02 1.04
CA ASN A 185 -2.82 7.29 2.39
C ASN A 185 -3.96 6.33 2.77
N LEU A 186 -3.84 5.05 2.41
CA LEU A 186 -4.94 4.10 2.43
C LEU A 186 -4.60 2.80 3.15
N GLY A 187 -5.36 2.53 4.20
CA GLY A 187 -5.49 1.22 4.83
C GLY A 187 -6.69 0.46 4.29
N ILE A 188 -6.53 -0.83 4.02
CA ILE A 188 -7.66 -1.74 3.73
C ILE A 188 -7.44 -3.04 4.48
N ALA A 189 -8.44 -3.46 5.22
CA ALA A 189 -8.48 -4.78 5.83
C ALA A 189 -9.08 -5.79 4.83
N TYR A 190 -8.37 -6.89 4.61
CA TYR A 190 -8.78 -7.94 3.69
C TYR A 190 -8.75 -9.29 4.39
N SER A 191 -9.67 -10.18 4.02
CA SER A 191 -9.38 -11.61 4.15
C SER A 191 -8.41 -12.03 3.05
N PRO A 192 -7.24 -12.61 3.38
CA PRO A 192 -6.23 -12.97 2.41
C PRO A 192 -6.62 -14.28 1.71
N ARG A 193 -7.79 -14.31 1.08
CA ARG A 193 -8.38 -15.46 0.42
C ARG A 193 -9.19 -15.02 -0.80
N ILE A 194 -9.08 -15.79 -1.88
CA ILE A 194 -9.95 -15.67 -3.05
C ILE A 194 -10.51 -17.05 -3.38
N GLY A 195 -11.84 -17.21 -3.26
CA GLY A 195 -12.49 -18.51 -3.30
C GLY A 195 -12.01 -19.40 -2.16
N GLU A 196 -11.49 -20.58 -2.48
CA GLU A 196 -10.93 -21.52 -1.49
C GLU A 196 -9.40 -21.34 -1.29
N ARG A 197 -8.76 -20.41 -2.00
CA ARG A 197 -7.30 -20.26 -1.99
C ARG A 197 -6.87 -19.22 -0.97
N GLU A 198 -6.10 -19.64 0.03
CA GLU A 198 -5.40 -18.75 0.95
C GLU A 198 -4.17 -18.13 0.29
N LEU A 199 -3.89 -16.87 0.63
CA LEU A 199 -2.87 -16.04 0.02
C LEU A 199 -1.81 -15.66 1.06
N ASP A 200 -0.53 -15.73 0.70
CA ASP A 200 0.58 -15.16 1.50
C ASP A 200 1.07 -13.89 0.80
N LEU A 201 0.53 -12.75 1.20
CA LEU A 201 0.73 -11.48 0.52
C LEU A 201 2.02 -10.79 0.94
N THR A 202 2.70 -10.24 -0.05
CA THR A 202 3.82 -9.33 0.16
C THR A 202 3.90 -8.28 -0.94
N VAL A 203 4.80 -7.31 -0.81
CA VAL A 203 4.88 -6.18 -1.74
C VAL A 203 5.56 -6.58 -3.05
N MET A 204 4.92 -6.26 -4.18
CA MET A 204 5.51 -6.37 -5.51
C MET A 204 6.18 -5.06 -5.92
N THR A 205 5.39 -4.00 -6.06
CA THR A 205 5.78 -2.67 -6.55
C THR A 205 4.63 -1.69 -6.27
N GLN A 206 4.67 -0.46 -6.79
CA GLN A 206 3.49 0.40 -6.94
C GLN A 206 3.15 0.60 -8.42
N LEU A 207 1.86 0.73 -8.72
CA LEU A 207 1.37 1.21 -10.00
C LEU A 207 0.29 2.26 -9.73
N LYS A 208 0.30 3.35 -10.50
CA LYS A 208 -0.66 4.45 -10.34
C LYS A 208 -0.69 5.02 -8.91
N ASN A 209 0.48 5.11 -8.27
CA ASN A 209 0.63 5.57 -6.88
C ASN A 209 -0.14 4.72 -5.85
N ASN A 210 -0.52 3.49 -6.21
CA ASN A 210 -1.10 2.51 -5.29
C ASN A 210 -0.29 1.22 -5.27
N LEU A 211 -0.26 0.59 -4.10
CA LEU A 211 0.49 -0.62 -3.84
C LEU A 211 -0.02 -1.80 -4.68
N VAL A 212 0.91 -2.51 -5.32
CA VAL A 212 0.68 -3.81 -5.91
C VAL A 212 1.31 -4.84 -4.98
N LEU A 213 0.46 -5.71 -4.45
CA LEU A 213 0.84 -6.89 -3.69
C LEU A 213 1.11 -8.05 -4.65
N PHE A 214 1.70 -9.14 -4.17
CA PHE A 214 1.60 -10.42 -4.83
C PHE A 214 1.52 -11.54 -3.80
N ASP A 215 0.83 -12.62 -4.16
CA ASP A 215 0.78 -13.85 -3.38
C ASP A 215 2.06 -14.67 -3.58
N ARG A 216 2.78 -15.01 -2.50
CA ARG A 216 4.01 -15.81 -2.55
C ARG A 216 3.77 -17.23 -3.00
N ASN A 217 2.58 -17.77 -2.80
CA ASN A 217 2.24 -19.15 -3.16
C ASN A 217 2.11 -19.29 -4.68
N SER A 218 1.27 -18.47 -5.30
CA SER A 218 1.02 -18.51 -6.76
C SER A 218 1.98 -17.62 -7.57
N GLY A 219 2.53 -16.57 -6.95
CA GLY A 219 3.26 -15.51 -7.64
C GLY A 219 2.36 -14.47 -8.33
N GLU A 220 1.06 -14.48 -8.05
CA GLU A 220 0.04 -13.65 -8.70
C GLU A 220 -0.01 -12.22 -8.13
N PRO A 221 0.11 -11.16 -8.95
CA PRO A 221 -0.05 -9.77 -8.51
C PRO A 221 -1.48 -9.43 -8.13
N ILE A 222 -1.64 -8.55 -7.15
CA ILE A 222 -2.93 -8.07 -6.64
C ILE A 222 -2.82 -6.57 -6.38
N GLN A 223 -3.59 -5.73 -7.06
CA GLN A 223 -3.65 -4.30 -6.71
C GLN A 223 -4.36 -4.13 -5.37
N GLN A 224 -3.73 -3.43 -4.42
CA GLN A 224 -4.27 -3.23 -3.09
C GLN A 224 -5.63 -2.52 -3.13
N LEU A 225 -5.82 -1.51 -4.00
CA LEU A 225 -7.05 -0.71 -4.06
C LEU A 225 -8.33 -1.54 -4.27
N TRP A 226 -8.26 -2.58 -5.11
CA TRP A 226 -9.42 -3.39 -5.50
C TRP A 226 -9.33 -4.88 -5.08
N GLY A 227 -8.18 -5.33 -4.55
CA GLY A 227 -8.05 -6.66 -3.94
C GLY A 227 -8.21 -7.85 -4.89
N ARG A 228 -8.01 -7.65 -6.20
CA ARG A 228 -8.22 -8.61 -7.30
C ARG A 228 -6.88 -9.10 -7.84
N MET A 229 -6.80 -10.40 -8.18
CA MET A 229 -5.71 -10.96 -8.97
C MET A 229 -5.70 -10.41 -10.41
N GLU A 230 -4.53 -10.03 -10.91
CA GLU A 230 -4.37 -9.47 -12.26
C GLU A 230 -4.67 -10.48 -13.38
N GLY A 231 -4.31 -11.74 -13.16
CA GLY A 231 -4.49 -12.86 -14.06
C GLY A 231 -5.83 -13.58 -13.92
N ASP A 232 -6.70 -13.17 -12.97
CA ASP A 232 -8.01 -13.80 -12.80
C ASP A 232 -9.06 -13.18 -13.74
N PRO A 233 -9.55 -13.90 -14.77
CA PRO A 233 -10.56 -13.38 -15.69
C PRO A 233 -11.94 -13.25 -15.05
N THR A 234 -12.23 -13.93 -13.92
CA THR A 234 -13.56 -13.87 -13.27
C THR A 234 -13.72 -12.66 -12.37
N CYS A 235 -12.69 -11.83 -12.26
CA CYS A 235 -12.70 -10.60 -11.47
C CYS A 235 -12.91 -10.80 -9.97
N THR A 236 -12.55 -11.97 -9.43
CA THR A 236 -12.78 -12.26 -8.02
C THR A 236 -11.84 -11.43 -7.15
N THR A 237 -12.39 -10.84 -6.09
CA THR A 237 -11.66 -9.98 -5.16
C THR A 237 -11.60 -10.62 -3.78
N MET A 238 -10.58 -10.24 -3.00
CA MET A 238 -10.55 -10.48 -1.57
C MET A 238 -11.71 -9.74 -0.90
N ARG A 239 -12.26 -10.34 0.14
CA ARG A 239 -13.30 -9.70 0.96
C ARG A 239 -12.70 -8.53 1.74
N GLU A 240 -13.22 -7.33 1.51
CA GLU A 240 -12.91 -6.13 2.32
C GLU A 240 -13.67 -6.18 3.66
N TRP A 241 -13.02 -5.70 4.72
CA TRP A 241 -13.62 -5.50 6.05
C TRP A 241 -13.63 -4.02 6.43
N PRO A 242 -14.68 -3.56 7.13
CA PRO A 242 -14.81 -2.16 7.51
C PRO A 242 -13.71 -1.77 8.49
N THR A 243 -13.09 -0.62 8.23
CA THR A 243 -12.08 -0.01 9.10
C THR A 243 -12.48 1.41 9.44
N TYR A 244 -12.13 1.88 10.63
CA TYR A 244 -12.12 3.31 10.92
C TYR A 244 -10.75 3.91 10.67
N ARG A 245 -10.74 5.23 10.54
CA ARG A 245 -9.54 6.04 10.73
C ARG A 245 -9.85 7.15 11.70
N MET A 246 -9.02 7.28 12.72
CA MET A 246 -9.21 8.26 13.80
C MET A 246 -7.87 8.57 14.49
N PRO A 247 -7.78 9.66 15.25
CA PRO A 247 -6.67 9.92 16.15
C PRO A 247 -6.54 8.87 17.26
N PHE A 248 -5.32 8.66 17.76
CA PHE A 248 -5.05 7.70 18.82
C PHE A 248 -5.80 7.98 20.13
N ARG A 249 -6.04 9.27 20.48
CA ARG A 249 -6.93 9.62 21.61
C ARG A 249 -8.31 8.97 21.49
N SER A 250 -8.88 8.99 20.29
CA SER A 250 -10.22 8.47 20.02
C SER A 250 -10.22 6.96 20.15
N PHE A 251 -9.20 6.29 19.59
CA PHE A 251 -9.03 4.86 19.74
C PHE A 251 -8.89 4.45 21.20
N ARG A 252 -8.05 5.16 21.99
CA ARG A 252 -7.87 4.89 23.42
C ARG A 252 -9.16 5.08 24.22
N ALA A 253 -9.97 6.07 23.88
CA ALA A 253 -11.25 6.33 24.55
C ALA A 253 -12.29 5.25 24.23
N LEU A 254 -12.39 4.85 22.95
CA LEU A 254 -13.38 3.88 22.47
C LEU A 254 -13.00 2.43 22.79
N TYR A 255 -11.71 2.11 22.79
CA TYR A 255 -11.18 0.74 22.91
C TYR A 255 -10.03 0.68 23.94
N PRO A 256 -10.30 0.90 25.24
CA PRO A 256 -9.25 0.93 26.27
C PRO A 256 -8.52 -0.42 26.42
N GLU A 257 -9.20 -1.53 26.10
CA GLU A 257 -8.63 -2.90 26.11
C GLU A 257 -8.12 -3.33 24.72
N GLY A 258 -8.04 -2.38 23.78
CA GLY A 258 -7.56 -2.64 22.43
C GLY A 258 -6.07 -2.99 22.39
N ARG A 259 -5.59 -3.33 21.20
CA ARG A 259 -4.18 -3.59 20.93
C ARG A 259 -3.65 -2.66 19.85
N VAL A 260 -2.38 -2.33 19.93
CA VAL A 260 -1.72 -1.42 18.98
C VAL A 260 -0.56 -2.14 18.32
N PHE A 261 -0.54 -2.14 16.98
CA PHE A 261 0.58 -2.66 16.22
C PHE A 261 1.81 -1.78 16.40
N VAL A 262 2.95 -2.41 16.69
CA VAL A 262 4.24 -1.73 16.79
C VAL A 262 5.29 -2.42 15.92
N ASN A 263 6.05 -1.63 15.17
CA ASN A 263 7.16 -2.15 14.38
C ASN A 263 8.40 -1.26 14.50
N GLU A 264 9.07 -1.36 15.64
CA GLU A 264 10.26 -0.58 15.93
C GLU A 264 11.43 -0.93 15.02
N ILE A 265 12.22 0.08 14.69
CA ILE A 265 13.52 -0.16 14.06
C ILE A 265 14.43 -0.78 15.10
N ALA A 266 15.15 -1.83 14.71
CA ALA A 266 16.09 -2.51 15.60
C ALA A 266 17.06 -1.52 16.26
N GLU A 267 17.34 -1.74 17.55
CA GLU A 267 18.33 -0.95 18.27
C GLU A 267 19.72 -1.12 17.64
N TRP A 268 20.46 -0.02 17.53
CA TRP A 268 21.79 -0.01 16.90
C TRP A 268 22.76 -0.97 17.57
N GLY A 269 22.72 -1.06 18.91
CA GLY A 269 23.59 -1.97 19.68
C GLY A 269 23.29 -3.46 19.46
N ARG A 270 22.05 -3.81 19.08
CA ARG A 270 21.64 -5.20 18.87
C ARG A 270 21.89 -5.66 17.44
N ASN A 271 21.56 -4.82 16.46
CA ASN A 271 21.79 -5.14 15.04
C ASN A 271 22.01 -3.87 14.21
N PRO A 272 23.26 -3.38 14.11
CA PRO A 272 23.56 -2.10 13.46
C PRO A 272 23.25 -2.12 11.96
N VAL A 273 23.46 -3.25 11.28
CA VAL A 273 23.18 -3.40 9.84
C VAL A 273 21.68 -3.27 9.57
N LEU A 274 20.86 -4.00 10.33
CA LEU A 274 19.41 -3.93 10.20
C LEU A 274 18.87 -2.56 10.57
N ALA A 275 19.40 -1.96 11.64
CA ALA A 275 19.01 -0.63 12.09
C ALA A 275 19.34 0.45 11.05
N ALA A 276 20.48 0.34 10.36
CA ALA A 276 20.84 1.25 9.26
C ALA A 276 19.92 1.03 8.05
N TRP A 277 19.69 -0.24 7.67
CA TRP A 277 18.81 -0.60 6.55
C TRP A 277 17.38 -0.09 6.76
N ASP A 278 16.80 -0.31 7.94
CA ASP A 278 15.42 0.07 8.22
C ASP A 278 15.23 1.58 8.30
N ARG A 279 16.24 2.33 8.77
CA ARG A 279 16.25 3.80 8.67
C ARG A 279 16.33 4.26 7.22
N LEU A 280 17.19 3.65 6.40
CA LEU A 280 17.30 3.99 4.98
C LEU A 280 15.96 3.74 4.26
N VAL A 281 15.37 2.55 4.46
CA VAL A 281 14.10 2.18 3.82
C VAL A 281 12.97 3.05 4.34
N ARG A 282 12.68 3.04 5.64
CA ARG A 282 11.51 3.72 6.19
C ARG A 282 11.65 5.24 6.18
N HIS A 283 12.78 5.77 6.63
CA HIS A 283 12.97 7.22 6.76
C HIS A 283 13.52 7.86 5.49
N GLY A 284 14.53 7.23 4.88
CA GLY A 284 15.17 7.78 3.68
C GLY A 284 14.31 7.64 2.41
N MET A 285 13.63 6.50 2.24
CA MET A 285 12.89 6.22 1.01
C MET A 285 11.38 6.40 1.17
N MET A 286 10.75 5.73 2.15
CA MET A 286 9.28 5.72 2.28
C MET A 286 8.75 7.07 2.76
N LEU A 287 9.23 7.59 3.89
CA LEU A 287 8.78 8.90 4.39
C LEU A 287 9.05 10.01 3.37
N TRP A 288 10.19 9.98 2.68
CA TRP A 288 10.47 10.93 1.61
C TRP A 288 9.45 10.80 0.47
N GLY A 289 9.23 9.61 -0.07
CA GLY A 289 8.30 9.38 -1.19
C GLY A 289 6.85 9.73 -0.84
N VAL A 290 6.39 9.35 0.36
CA VAL A 290 5.07 9.73 0.89
C VAL A 290 4.97 11.23 1.09
N GLY A 291 6.04 11.86 1.62
CA GLY A 291 6.15 13.30 1.80
C GLY A 291 5.86 14.11 0.53
N LEU A 292 6.20 13.58 -0.65
CA LEU A 292 5.96 14.25 -1.93
C LEU A 292 4.46 14.44 -2.24
N ASN A 293 3.60 13.54 -1.77
CA ASN A 293 2.14 13.70 -1.87
C ASN A 293 1.59 14.77 -0.93
N TRP A 294 2.34 15.20 0.07
CA TRP A 294 1.94 16.22 1.04
C TRP A 294 2.45 17.63 0.71
N ILE A 295 3.35 17.75 -0.28
CA ILE A 295 3.77 19.06 -0.80
C ILE A 295 2.58 19.76 -1.45
N GLN A 296 2.38 21.04 -1.16
CA GLN A 296 1.31 21.88 -1.72
C GLN A 296 1.59 22.18 -3.21
N ASN A 297 1.34 21.20 -4.07
CA ASN A 297 1.45 21.29 -5.53
C ASN A 297 0.50 20.28 -6.20
N GLU A 298 0.21 20.49 -7.48
CA GLU A 298 -0.58 19.57 -8.31
C GLU A 298 0.31 18.52 -8.99
N LYS A 299 1.18 17.87 -8.20
CA LYS A 299 2.03 16.79 -8.70
C LYS A 299 1.82 15.55 -7.84
N PRO A 300 1.65 14.37 -8.47
CA PRO A 300 1.70 13.12 -7.72
C PRO A 300 3.14 12.90 -7.25
N ALA A 301 3.33 11.98 -6.29
CA ALA A 301 4.64 11.43 -6.02
C ALA A 301 5.16 10.81 -7.32
N PHE A 302 4.67 9.67 -7.74
CA PHE A 302 5.14 9.09 -9.01
C PHE A 302 4.38 9.68 -10.19
N PRO A 303 5.05 10.07 -11.30
CA PRO A 303 4.41 10.60 -12.50
C PRO A 303 3.75 9.47 -13.32
N THR A 304 2.89 8.69 -12.68
CA THR A 304 2.19 7.52 -13.26
C THR A 304 0.68 7.71 -13.33
N ILE A 305 0.14 8.79 -12.77
CA ILE A 305 -1.27 9.17 -12.90
C ILE A 305 -1.51 9.77 -14.28
N GLU A 306 -2.55 9.31 -14.97
CA GLU A 306 -2.88 9.74 -16.34
C GLU A 306 -4.18 10.55 -16.38
N TYR A 307 -5.12 10.24 -15.50
CA TYR A 307 -6.41 10.89 -15.40
C TYR A 307 -6.33 12.12 -14.48
N THR A 308 -6.85 13.24 -14.95
CA THR A 308 -6.92 14.49 -14.18
C THR A 308 -8.38 14.86 -13.98
N ASP A 309 -8.76 15.08 -12.72
CA ASP A 309 -10.10 15.50 -12.34
C ASP A 309 -10.05 16.79 -11.53
N ARG A 310 -10.88 17.77 -11.88
CA ARG A 310 -10.92 19.10 -11.26
C ARG A 310 -12.14 19.34 -10.37
N ARG A 311 -12.97 18.32 -10.13
CA ARG A 311 -14.15 18.44 -9.26
C ARG A 311 -13.79 18.66 -7.79
N LEU A 312 -12.61 18.18 -7.37
CA LEU A 312 -12.00 18.43 -6.07
C LEU A 312 -10.52 18.80 -6.25
N PRO A 313 -9.89 19.47 -5.27
CA PRO A 313 -8.44 19.64 -5.26
C PRO A 313 -7.74 18.28 -5.43
N MET A 314 -6.64 18.25 -6.19
CA MET A 314 -5.93 17.01 -6.52
C MET A 314 -5.66 16.17 -5.26
N LYS A 315 -5.09 16.80 -4.23
CA LYS A 315 -4.65 16.17 -2.99
C LYS A 315 -5.70 16.20 -1.87
N GLU A 316 -6.97 16.44 -2.21
CA GLU A 316 -8.08 16.36 -1.26
C GLU A 316 -8.15 14.94 -0.67
N LEU A 317 -8.29 14.83 0.64
CA LEU A 317 -8.53 13.55 1.32
C LEU A 317 -10.03 13.28 1.36
N VAL A 318 -10.45 12.20 0.75
CA VAL A 318 -11.86 11.84 0.61
C VAL A 318 -12.19 10.53 1.31
N TYR A 319 -13.47 10.35 1.60
CA TYR A 319 -14.08 9.11 2.07
C TYR A 319 -14.80 8.48 0.90
N ALA A 320 -14.24 7.39 0.37
CA ALA A 320 -14.76 6.73 -0.82
C ALA A 320 -15.60 5.51 -0.45
N ILE A 321 -16.73 5.33 -1.12
CA ILE A 321 -17.67 4.24 -0.88
C ILE A 321 -18.02 3.62 -2.24
N SER A 322 -17.88 2.30 -2.34
CA SER A 322 -18.19 1.51 -3.54
C SER A 322 -19.22 0.45 -3.22
N VAL A 323 -20.42 0.52 -3.80
CA VAL A 323 -21.44 -0.53 -3.64
C VAL A 323 -21.81 -1.03 -5.02
N ALA A 324 -21.56 -2.31 -5.29
CA ALA A 324 -21.56 -2.86 -6.65
C ALA A 324 -20.63 -2.00 -7.56
N ASP A 325 -21.13 -1.56 -8.71
CA ASP A 325 -20.38 -0.71 -9.66
C ASP A 325 -20.64 0.79 -9.48
N ASP A 326 -21.24 1.19 -8.35
CA ASP A 326 -21.55 2.58 -8.03
C ASP A 326 -20.56 3.13 -7.00
N HIS A 327 -19.84 4.19 -7.38
CA HIS A 327 -18.73 4.77 -6.64
C HIS A 327 -19.05 6.21 -6.27
N VAL A 328 -18.97 6.54 -4.98
CA VAL A 328 -19.20 7.90 -4.47
C VAL A 328 -18.10 8.29 -3.49
N VAL A 329 -17.65 9.53 -3.57
CA VAL A 329 -16.73 10.12 -2.58
C VAL A 329 -17.37 11.28 -1.86
N TYR A 330 -16.95 11.46 -0.60
CA TYR A 330 -17.30 12.62 0.21
C TYR A 330 -16.04 13.29 0.77
N SER A 331 -15.96 14.62 0.69
CA SER A 331 -15.00 15.37 1.50
C SER A 331 -15.53 15.52 2.94
N ARG A 332 -14.62 15.61 3.92
CA ARG A 332 -15.02 15.82 5.32
C ARG A 332 -15.86 17.09 5.47
N ASP A 333 -15.40 18.17 4.85
CA ASP A 333 -16.04 19.48 4.93
C ASP A 333 -17.46 19.46 4.36
N PHE A 334 -17.71 18.66 3.32
CA PHE A 334 -19.05 18.49 2.78
C PHE A 334 -19.97 17.73 3.74
N ILE A 335 -19.49 16.65 4.38
CA ILE A 335 -20.27 15.91 5.39
C ILE A 335 -20.66 16.86 6.54
N ILE A 336 -19.71 17.65 7.03
CA ILE A 336 -19.95 18.66 8.07
C ILE A 336 -20.98 19.70 7.61
N ALA A 337 -20.86 20.20 6.37
CA ALA A 337 -21.80 21.17 5.82
C ALA A 337 -23.23 20.64 5.68
N GLN A 338 -23.42 19.32 5.54
CA GLN A 338 -24.72 18.65 5.56
C GLN A 338 -25.26 18.36 6.97
N GLY A 339 -24.60 18.87 8.03
CA GLY A 339 -25.00 18.63 9.41
C GLY A 339 -24.38 17.37 10.03
N GLY A 340 -23.34 16.80 9.40
CA GLY A 340 -22.61 15.64 9.92
C GLY A 340 -23.22 14.28 9.56
N LEU A 341 -24.37 14.26 8.89
CA LEU A 341 -25.09 13.04 8.54
C LEU A 341 -25.72 13.16 7.15
N ILE A 342 -25.45 12.20 6.26
CA ILE A 342 -25.98 12.16 4.90
C ILE A 342 -26.70 10.83 4.69
N ASN A 343 -27.97 10.89 4.31
CA ASN A 343 -28.71 9.74 3.78
C ASN A 343 -28.60 9.74 2.25
N VAL A 344 -28.11 8.65 1.67
CA VAL A 344 -27.89 8.51 0.22
C VAL A 344 -28.20 7.09 -0.25
N THR A 345 -28.50 6.92 -1.53
CA THR A 345 -28.55 5.60 -2.18
C THR A 345 -27.28 5.39 -3.01
N ILE A 346 -26.58 4.28 -2.76
CA ILE A 346 -25.37 3.86 -3.49
C ILE A 346 -25.55 2.40 -3.92
N GLY A 347 -25.41 2.13 -5.22
CA GLY A 347 -25.56 0.78 -5.77
C GLY A 347 -26.95 0.18 -5.51
N GLY A 348 -27.98 1.02 -5.43
CA GLY A 348 -29.36 0.63 -5.10
C GLY A 348 -29.60 0.29 -3.62
N ARG A 349 -28.59 0.44 -2.74
CA ARG A 349 -28.73 0.23 -1.30
C ARG A 349 -28.79 1.58 -0.56
N PRO A 350 -29.72 1.77 0.39
CA PRO A 350 -29.68 2.91 1.30
C PRO A 350 -28.42 2.87 2.16
N VAL A 351 -27.69 3.99 2.22
CA VAL A 351 -26.47 4.18 3.00
C VAL A 351 -26.60 5.46 3.81
N VAL A 352 -26.14 5.43 5.05
CA VAL A 352 -25.95 6.63 5.88
C VAL A 352 -24.45 6.86 6.07
N VAL A 353 -23.98 8.05 5.74
CA VAL A 353 -22.61 8.53 6.00
C VAL A 353 -22.66 9.47 7.19
N TYR A 354 -21.87 9.19 8.21
CA TYR A 354 -21.87 9.92 9.47
C TYR A 354 -20.45 10.37 9.83
N TYR A 355 -20.30 11.63 10.20
CA TYR A 355 -19.07 12.16 10.80
C TYR A 355 -19.29 12.40 12.29
N ASP A 356 -18.47 11.74 13.10
CA ASP A 356 -18.44 11.94 14.54
C ASP A 356 -17.40 13.04 14.89
N PRO A 357 -17.84 14.22 15.38
CA PRO A 357 -16.93 15.30 15.72
C PRO A 357 -16.17 15.08 17.03
N GLU A 358 -16.63 14.20 17.93
CA GLU A 358 -15.94 13.88 19.19
C GLU A 358 -14.71 13.03 18.90
N TYR A 359 -14.87 12.03 18.03
CA TYR A 359 -13.82 11.07 17.70
C TYR A 359 -13.03 11.40 16.42
N ASP A 360 -13.42 12.44 15.68
CA ASP A 360 -12.86 12.85 14.37
C ASP A 360 -12.75 11.64 13.41
N SER A 361 -13.88 10.99 13.18
CA SER A 361 -13.96 9.80 12.35
C SER A 361 -15.23 9.79 11.51
N VAL A 362 -15.12 9.30 10.27
CA VAL A 362 -16.27 9.08 9.39
C VAL A 362 -16.58 7.59 9.35
N ALA A 363 -17.86 7.29 9.46
CA ALA A 363 -18.43 5.96 9.32
C ALA A 363 -19.49 5.95 8.22
N ALA A 364 -19.70 4.78 7.62
CA ALA A 364 -20.78 4.55 6.68
C ALA A 364 -21.48 3.24 7.03
N PHE A 365 -22.81 3.24 6.97
CA PHE A 365 -23.62 2.08 7.32
C PHE A 365 -24.70 1.83 6.27
N PHE A 366 -25.02 0.56 6.04
CA PHE A 366 -26.20 0.19 5.26
C PHE A 366 -27.45 0.45 6.10
N ASN A 367 -28.31 1.33 5.61
CA ASN A 367 -29.53 1.71 6.32
C ASN A 367 -30.63 0.66 6.08
N THR A 368 -30.97 -0.07 7.14
CA THR A 368 -32.01 -1.10 7.17
C THR A 368 -33.24 -0.69 8.00
N SER A 369 -33.31 0.56 8.48
CA SER A 369 -34.39 1.04 9.35
C SER A 369 -35.72 1.30 8.63
N GLY A 370 -35.71 1.36 7.30
CA GLY A 370 -36.90 1.60 6.47
C GLY A 370 -37.26 3.07 6.26
N GLY A 371 -36.48 4.01 6.81
CA GLY A 371 -36.64 5.45 6.59
C GLY A 371 -35.31 6.22 6.71
N PRO A 372 -35.31 7.54 6.48
CA PRO A 372 -34.12 8.36 6.70
C PRO A 372 -33.64 8.26 8.16
N VAL A 373 -32.33 8.08 8.35
CA VAL A 373 -31.70 8.09 9.67
C VAL A 373 -31.47 9.53 10.10
N GLU A 374 -31.90 9.90 11.30
CA GLU A 374 -31.67 11.24 11.87
C GLU A 374 -30.50 11.26 12.86
N GLN A 375 -30.25 10.15 13.55
CA GLN A 375 -29.20 10.00 14.55
C GLN A 375 -28.62 8.59 14.49
N VAL A 376 -27.30 8.49 14.54
CA VAL A 376 -26.55 7.23 14.62
C VAL A 376 -25.24 7.50 15.35
N ASP A 377 -24.78 6.57 16.17
CA ASP A 377 -23.45 6.65 16.78
C ASP A 377 -22.36 6.09 15.85
N LEU A 378 -21.09 6.25 16.23
CA LEU A 378 -19.96 5.73 15.46
C LEU A 378 -19.99 4.20 15.29
N PHE A 379 -20.74 3.45 16.11
CA PHE A 379 -20.89 1.99 16.06
C PHE A 379 -22.11 1.52 15.27
N GLY A 380 -22.85 2.44 14.66
CA GLY A 380 -24.02 2.16 13.85
C GLY A 380 -25.29 1.95 14.66
N ARG A 381 -25.31 2.32 15.95
CA ARG A 381 -26.51 2.19 16.79
C ARG A 381 -27.43 3.38 16.62
N LEU A 382 -28.69 3.08 16.38
CA LEU A 382 -29.78 4.05 16.35
C LEU A 382 -30.37 4.23 17.77
N PRO A 383 -31.10 5.33 18.04
CA PRO A 383 -31.75 5.56 19.35
C PRO A 383 -32.74 4.48 19.79
N ASP A 384 -33.30 3.73 18.83
CA ASP A 384 -34.23 2.62 19.08
C ASP A 384 -33.51 1.30 19.43
N GLY A 385 -32.17 1.28 19.41
CA GLY A 385 -31.33 0.12 19.68
C GLY A 385 -30.98 -0.72 18.45
N THR A 386 -31.50 -0.39 17.27
CA THR A 386 -31.12 -1.05 16.02
C THR A 386 -29.65 -0.80 15.72
N ARG A 387 -28.90 -1.84 15.33
CA ARG A 387 -27.51 -1.73 14.89
C ARG A 387 -27.42 -1.92 13.38
N LEU A 388 -26.94 -0.90 12.68
CA LEU A 388 -26.71 -0.93 11.25
C LEU A 388 -25.38 -1.63 10.93
N GLU A 389 -25.37 -2.36 9.83
CA GLU A 389 -24.16 -2.99 9.28
C GLU A 389 -23.25 -1.92 8.69
N ARG A 390 -21.95 -1.96 8.98
CA ARG A 390 -20.97 -1.05 8.37
C ARG A 390 -20.75 -1.37 6.90
N VAL A 391 -20.56 -0.32 6.12
CA VAL A 391 -20.12 -0.44 4.73
C VAL A 391 -18.65 -0.85 4.72
N ASN A 392 -18.38 -2.08 4.33
CA ASN A 392 -17.04 -2.68 4.34
C ASN A 392 -16.06 -2.05 3.34
N THR A 393 -16.57 -1.40 2.30
CA THR A 393 -15.77 -0.75 1.24
C THR A 393 -15.42 0.71 1.54
N LEU A 394 -15.74 1.23 2.73
CA LEU A 394 -15.39 2.62 3.08
C LEU A 394 -13.87 2.77 3.12
N LYS A 395 -13.33 3.58 2.20
CA LYS A 395 -11.91 3.92 2.12
C LYS A 395 -11.69 5.30 2.72
N SER A 396 -11.14 5.34 3.92
CA SER A 396 -11.04 6.57 4.72
C SER A 396 -9.77 7.37 4.43
N ARG A 397 -9.96 8.64 4.06
CA ARG A 397 -8.91 9.64 3.79
C ARG A 397 -7.94 9.21 2.68
N ILE A 398 -8.47 8.67 1.59
CA ILE A 398 -7.70 8.42 0.37
C ILE A 398 -7.53 9.72 -0.43
N PHE A 399 -6.40 9.90 -1.10
CA PHE A 399 -6.23 11.03 -2.03
C PHE A 399 -7.17 10.93 -3.23
N TRP A 400 -7.91 12.00 -3.51
CA TRP A 400 -8.87 12.09 -4.62
C TRP A 400 -8.26 11.70 -5.97
N PHE A 401 -7.12 12.31 -6.33
CA PHE A 401 -6.47 12.05 -7.62
C PHE A 401 -6.07 10.59 -7.84
N ILE A 402 -5.83 9.84 -6.76
CA ILE A 402 -5.53 8.42 -6.84
C ILE A 402 -6.83 7.65 -6.99
N TYR A 403 -7.85 7.90 -6.17
CA TYR A 403 -9.10 7.15 -6.27
C TYR A 403 -9.76 7.28 -7.66
N VAL A 404 -9.80 8.50 -8.20
CA VAL A 404 -10.44 8.78 -9.49
C VAL A 404 -9.67 8.25 -10.70
N GLU A 405 -8.36 8.00 -10.59
CA GLU A 405 -7.59 7.27 -11.61
C GLU A 405 -8.10 5.84 -11.79
N PHE A 406 -8.55 5.20 -10.71
CA PHE A 406 -9.07 3.83 -10.74
C PHE A 406 -10.57 3.77 -11.03
N TYR A 407 -11.32 4.79 -10.58
CA TYR A 407 -12.77 4.88 -10.79
C TYR A 407 -13.16 6.25 -11.38
N PRO A 408 -12.91 6.52 -12.68
CA PRO A 408 -13.14 7.84 -13.28
C PRO A 408 -14.60 8.33 -13.22
N GLY A 409 -15.56 7.38 -13.24
CA GLY A 409 -16.99 7.66 -13.16
C GLY A 409 -17.54 7.93 -11.76
N THR A 410 -16.67 8.07 -10.75
CA THR A 410 -17.06 8.32 -9.36
C THR A 410 -17.86 9.61 -9.22
N ASP A 411 -18.97 9.58 -8.48
CA ASP A 411 -19.72 10.77 -8.10
C ASP A 411 -19.10 11.47 -6.87
N VAL A 412 -19.19 12.79 -6.85
CA VAL A 412 -18.62 13.62 -5.80
C VAL A 412 -19.75 14.23 -4.98
N ASN A 413 -19.73 14.02 -3.66
CA ASN A 413 -20.64 14.64 -2.71
C ASN A 413 -22.13 14.42 -3.05
N ARG A 414 -22.47 13.21 -3.49
CA ARG A 414 -23.85 12.86 -3.88
C ARG A 414 -24.78 12.98 -2.68
N VAL A 415 -25.92 13.63 -2.87
CA VAL A 415 -27.04 13.66 -1.92
C VAL A 415 -28.27 13.06 -2.58
N ASN A 416 -29.21 12.54 -1.78
CA ASN A 416 -30.49 12.02 -2.28
C ASN A 416 -31.38 13.12 -2.88
#